data_AF-A0A7W1Y9X0-F1
#
_entry.id   AF-A0A7W1Y9X0-F1
#
_cell.length_a   1.000
_cell.length_b   1.000
_cell.length_c   1.000
_cell.angle_alpha   90.00
_cell.angle_beta   90.00
_cell.angle_gamma   90.00
#
_symmetry.space_group_name_H-M   'P 1'
#
loop_
_entity.id
_entity.type
_entity.pdbx_description
1 polymer ?
#
loop_
_entity_poly.entity_id
_entity_poly.type
_entity_poly.pdbx_seq_one_letter_code
_entity_poly.pdbx_strand_id
1 'polypeptide(L)'
;MENKIKVFIGLIVIISVGYFTASYFMDKNESKKIAELNNVNNQLMKMKYKDQNQLKKYIKKINTSQIKESELLLLINALNYNLSNSNNLTPDEIKILNTYRRNHIDQIESDLLKEMYLSSLIKINYDNNNCEEAKRLSNELLVFPAIKEDVRGFIKNCLED
;
A
#
# COMPACT_ATOMS: atom_id res chain seq x y z
N MET A 1 -19.65 56.72 -5.68
CA MET A 1 -18.92 55.68 -4.92
C MET A 1 -19.64 54.33 -4.95
N GLU A 2 -20.97 54.28 -4.95
CA GLU A 2 -21.77 53.03 -4.97
C GLU A 2 -21.50 52.08 -6.15
N ASN A 3 -21.37 52.59 -7.38
CA ASN A 3 -21.22 51.72 -8.56
C ASN A 3 -19.92 50.91 -8.56
N LYS A 4 -18.82 51.46 -7.99
CA LYS A 4 -17.53 50.75 -7.89
C LYS A 4 -17.58 49.64 -6.84
N ILE A 5 -18.32 49.85 -5.74
CA ILE A 5 -18.51 48.85 -4.68
C ILE A 5 -19.36 47.67 -5.18
N LYS A 6 -20.44 47.94 -5.93
CA LYS A 6 -21.28 46.88 -6.53
C LYS A 6 -20.52 45.99 -7.51
N VAL A 7 -19.65 46.57 -8.35
CA VAL A 7 -18.78 45.80 -9.27
C VAL A 7 -17.76 44.96 -8.50
N PHE A 8 -17.19 45.49 -7.42
CA PHE A 8 -16.20 44.78 -6.60
C PHE A 8 -16.83 43.58 -5.85
N ILE A 9 -18.04 43.76 -5.30
CA ILE A 9 -18.80 42.66 -4.66
C ILE A 9 -19.19 41.60 -5.69
N GLY A 10 -19.61 42.01 -6.89
CA GLY A 10 -19.93 41.08 -7.99
C GLY A 10 -18.73 40.22 -8.41
N LEU A 11 -17.53 40.79 -8.49
CA LEU A 11 -16.30 40.06 -8.81
C LEU A 11 -15.93 39.06 -7.71
N ILE A 12 -16.05 39.43 -6.43
CA ILE A 12 -15.77 38.53 -5.30
C ILE A 12 -16.71 37.33 -5.31
N VAL A 13 -18.00 37.53 -5.61
CA VAL A 13 -19.00 36.46 -5.70
C VAL A 13 -18.71 35.51 -6.88
N ILE A 14 -18.28 36.03 -8.03
CA ILE A 14 -17.92 35.19 -9.19
C ILE A 14 -16.67 34.36 -8.89
N ILE A 15 -15.66 34.96 -8.26
CA ILE A 15 -14.41 34.26 -7.90
C ILE A 15 -14.69 33.19 -6.83
N SER A 16 -15.54 33.48 -5.85
CA SER A 16 -15.88 32.50 -4.81
C SER A 16 -16.70 31.33 -5.39
N VAL A 17 -17.69 31.59 -6.24
CA VAL A 17 -18.44 30.52 -6.93
C VAL A 17 -17.53 29.72 -7.87
N GLY A 18 -16.60 30.37 -8.57
CA GLY A 18 -15.60 29.70 -9.40
C GLY A 18 -14.66 28.80 -8.59
N TYR A 19 -14.21 29.27 -7.42
CA TYR A 19 -13.38 28.49 -6.50
C TYR A 19 -14.14 27.30 -5.91
N PHE A 20 -15.37 27.50 -5.46
CA PHE A 20 -16.23 26.44 -4.91
C PHE A 20 -16.61 25.39 -5.96
N THR A 21 -16.88 25.80 -7.20
CA THR A 21 -17.17 24.84 -8.28
C THR A 21 -15.92 24.07 -8.68
N ALA A 22 -14.76 24.73 -8.82
CA ALA A 22 -13.49 24.06 -9.11
C ALA A 22 -13.09 23.08 -7.99
N SER A 23 -13.22 23.47 -6.71
CA SER A 23 -12.95 22.58 -5.58
C SER A 23 -13.92 21.41 -5.55
N TYR A 24 -15.22 21.63 -5.81
CA TYR A 24 -16.22 20.56 -5.89
C TYR A 24 -15.97 19.58 -7.05
N PHE A 25 -15.49 20.07 -8.19
CA PHE A 25 -15.11 19.21 -9.33
C PHE A 25 -13.81 18.43 -9.06
N MET A 26 -12.83 19.02 -8.38
CA MET A 26 -11.62 18.31 -7.96
C MET A 26 -11.93 17.22 -6.93
N ASP A 27 -12.76 17.53 -5.93
CA ASP A 27 -13.20 16.59 -4.89
C ASP A 27 -14.06 15.45 -5.47
N LYS A 28 -14.88 15.74 -6.48
CA LYS A 28 -15.62 14.71 -7.25
C LYS A 28 -14.69 13.79 -8.04
N ASN A 29 -13.57 14.31 -8.56
CA ASN A 29 -12.57 13.49 -9.27
C ASN A 29 -11.72 12.66 -8.29
N GLU A 30 -11.36 13.19 -7.12
CA GLU A 30 -10.67 12.43 -6.08
C GLU A 30 -11.57 11.33 -5.51
N SER A 31 -12.82 11.65 -5.14
CA SER A 31 -13.79 10.65 -4.70
C SER A 31 -14.08 9.60 -5.76
N LYS A 32 -14.13 9.97 -7.05
CA LYS A 32 -14.25 9.00 -8.15
C LYS A 32 -13.00 8.12 -8.28
N LYS A 33 -11.79 8.68 -8.16
CA LYS A 33 -10.54 7.90 -8.13
C LYS A 33 -10.48 6.97 -6.93
N ILE A 34 -10.89 7.41 -5.75
CA ILE A 34 -10.98 6.61 -4.53
C ILE A 34 -12.03 5.51 -4.69
N ALA A 35 -13.18 5.80 -5.31
CA ALA A 35 -14.21 4.80 -5.60
C ALA A 35 -13.75 3.78 -6.65
N GLU A 36 -13.00 4.21 -7.67
CA GLU A 36 -12.37 3.33 -8.66
C GLU A 36 -11.30 2.46 -8.02
N LEU A 37 -10.43 3.02 -7.17
CA LEU A 37 -9.45 2.28 -6.37
C LEU A 37 -10.13 1.29 -5.42
N ASN A 38 -11.20 1.69 -4.74
CA ASN A 38 -11.98 0.82 -3.86
C ASN A 38 -12.72 -0.26 -4.66
N ASN A 39 -13.15 0.02 -5.88
CA ASN A 39 -13.77 -0.97 -6.76
C ASN A 39 -12.74 -1.95 -7.30
N VAL A 40 -11.56 -1.49 -7.71
CA VAL A 40 -10.41 -2.34 -8.10
C VAL A 40 -9.95 -3.18 -6.92
N ASN A 41 -9.83 -2.60 -5.72
CA ASN A 41 -9.50 -3.30 -4.49
C ASN A 41 -10.57 -4.33 -4.13
N ASN A 42 -11.86 -3.98 -4.24
CA ASN A 42 -12.96 -4.92 -4.07
C ASN A 42 -13.00 -6.00 -5.15
N GLN A 43 -12.58 -5.70 -6.38
CA GLN A 43 -12.46 -6.69 -7.47
C GLN A 43 -11.26 -7.61 -7.22
N LEU A 44 -10.12 -7.12 -6.74
CA LEU A 44 -8.98 -7.91 -6.28
C LEU A 44 -9.37 -8.80 -5.10
N MET A 45 -10.12 -8.27 -4.14
CA MET A 45 -10.69 -9.03 -3.01
C MET A 45 -11.75 -10.05 -3.45
N LYS A 46 -12.51 -9.77 -4.52
CA LYS A 46 -13.51 -10.67 -5.13
C LYS A 46 -12.90 -11.71 -6.07
N MET A 47 -11.72 -11.45 -6.65
CA MET A 47 -10.86 -12.45 -7.28
C MET A 47 -10.26 -13.38 -6.22
N LYS A 48 -11.11 -13.89 -5.32
CA LYS A 48 -10.82 -14.84 -4.25
C LYS A 48 -10.05 -16.05 -4.79
N TYR A 49 -8.74 -15.89 -4.86
CA TYR A 49 -7.71 -16.65 -4.20
C TYR A 49 -8.26 -17.86 -3.46
N LYS A 50 -8.37 -18.95 -4.22
CA LYS A 50 -8.35 -20.29 -3.64
C LYS A 50 -6.89 -20.70 -3.55
N ASP A 51 -6.53 -21.12 -2.35
CA ASP A 51 -5.47 -22.08 -2.06
C ASP A 51 -4.13 -21.49 -1.58
N GLN A 52 -3.74 -21.88 -0.36
CA GLN A 52 -2.36 -21.72 0.15
C GLN A 52 -1.32 -22.29 -0.83
N ASN A 53 -1.71 -23.24 -1.67
CA ASN A 53 -0.87 -23.77 -2.75
C ASN A 53 -0.41 -22.68 -3.73
N GLN A 54 -1.20 -21.61 -3.96
CA GLN A 54 -0.77 -20.50 -4.82
C GLN A 54 0.33 -19.66 -4.16
N LEU A 55 0.21 -19.37 -2.86
CA LEU A 55 1.25 -18.67 -2.11
C LEU A 55 2.59 -19.43 -2.19
N LYS A 56 2.55 -20.74 -1.92
CA LYS A 56 3.73 -21.61 -2.02
C LYS A 56 4.34 -21.61 -3.42
N LYS A 57 3.51 -21.56 -4.47
CA LYS A 57 3.98 -21.46 -5.86
C LYS A 57 4.73 -20.14 -6.11
N TYR A 58 4.21 -19.02 -5.64
CA TYR A 58 4.89 -17.73 -5.78
C TYR A 58 6.19 -17.67 -4.97
N ILE A 59 6.20 -18.16 -3.73
CA ILE A 59 7.42 -18.21 -2.90
C ILE A 59 8.49 -19.08 -3.57
N LYS A 60 8.12 -20.25 -4.09
CA LYS A 60 9.04 -21.08 -4.87
C LYS A 60 9.58 -20.34 -6.09
N LYS A 61 8.72 -19.59 -6.79
CA LYS A 61 9.08 -18.86 -8.00
C LYS A 61 10.10 -17.75 -7.71
N ILE A 62 9.89 -16.93 -6.67
CA ILE A 62 10.84 -15.88 -6.28
C ILE A 62 12.18 -16.43 -5.78
N ASN A 63 12.20 -17.67 -5.26
CA ASN A 63 13.43 -18.33 -4.84
C ASN A 63 14.31 -18.75 -6.03
N THR A 64 13.67 -19.15 -7.14
CA THR A 64 14.39 -19.69 -8.31
C THR A 64 14.57 -18.68 -9.44
N SER A 65 13.80 -17.59 -9.46
CA SER A 65 13.73 -16.65 -10.57
C SER A 65 13.20 -15.29 -10.14
N GLN A 66 13.57 -14.24 -10.88
CA GLN A 66 12.90 -12.96 -10.79
C GLN A 66 11.47 -13.07 -11.35
N ILE A 67 10.52 -12.39 -10.68
CA ILE A 67 9.13 -12.33 -11.10
C ILE A 67 8.80 -10.94 -11.64
N LYS A 68 7.79 -10.86 -12.51
CA LYS A 68 7.28 -9.56 -13.01
C LYS A 68 6.49 -8.83 -11.92
N GLU A 69 6.36 -7.51 -12.02
CA GLU A 69 5.58 -6.72 -11.06
C GLU A 69 4.12 -7.21 -10.90
N SER A 70 3.47 -7.62 -11.99
CA SER A 70 2.13 -8.19 -11.93
C SER A 70 2.07 -9.49 -11.11
N GLU A 71 3.12 -10.28 -11.11
CA GLU A 71 3.23 -11.50 -10.29
C GLU A 71 3.58 -11.18 -8.85
N LEU A 72 4.36 -10.12 -8.62
CA LEU A 72 4.66 -9.61 -7.28
C LEU A 72 3.38 -9.11 -6.59
N LEU A 73 2.52 -8.41 -7.33
CA LEU A 73 1.20 -8.01 -6.82
C LEU A 73 0.36 -9.22 -6.39
N LEU A 74 0.37 -10.30 -7.19
CA LEU A 74 -0.34 -11.54 -6.86
C LEU A 74 0.26 -12.22 -5.62
N LEU A 75 1.59 -12.22 -5.48
CA LEU A 75 2.27 -12.71 -4.27
C LEU A 75 1.85 -11.90 -3.05
N ILE A 76 1.88 -10.56 -3.11
CA ILE A 76 1.49 -9.67 -2.01
C ILE A 76 0.04 -9.94 -1.59
N ASN A 77 -0.88 -10.07 -2.55
CA ASN A 77 -2.27 -10.40 -2.25
C ASN A 77 -2.39 -11.75 -1.55
N ALA A 78 -1.64 -12.77 -2.00
CA ALA A 78 -1.62 -14.08 -1.36
C ALA A 78 -1.03 -14.04 0.06
N LEU A 79 0.00 -13.21 0.30
CA LEU A 79 0.59 -12.98 1.62
C LEU A 79 -0.41 -12.32 2.56
N ASN A 80 -1.05 -11.23 2.14
CA ASN A 80 -2.03 -10.51 2.95
C ASN A 80 -3.25 -11.39 3.29
N TYR A 81 -3.68 -12.24 2.35
CA TYR A 81 -4.69 -13.25 2.64
C TYR A 81 -4.22 -14.24 3.69
N ASN A 82 -3.00 -14.76 3.58
CA ASN A 82 -2.44 -15.71 4.55
C ASN A 82 -2.38 -15.10 5.96
N LEU A 83 -1.86 -13.87 6.07
CA LEU A 83 -1.77 -13.10 7.31
C LEU A 83 -3.13 -12.82 7.95
N SER A 84 -4.19 -12.75 7.16
CA SER A 84 -5.54 -12.50 7.67
C SER A 84 -6.26 -13.76 8.15
N ASN A 85 -5.78 -14.97 7.78
CA ASN A 85 -6.53 -16.21 7.99
C ASN A 85 -5.78 -17.28 8.80
N SER A 86 -4.47 -17.47 8.57
CA SER A 86 -3.74 -18.59 9.17
C SER A 86 -2.32 -18.29 9.60
N ASN A 87 -1.66 -17.28 9.01
CA ASN A 87 -0.24 -16.94 9.19
C ASN A 87 0.67 -18.17 9.35
N ASN A 88 0.63 -19.09 8.38
CA ASN A 88 1.28 -20.40 8.48
C ASN A 88 2.57 -20.50 7.66
N LEU A 89 3.24 -19.37 7.48
CA LEU A 89 4.54 -19.31 6.82
C LEU A 89 5.60 -19.99 7.68
N THR A 90 6.40 -20.83 7.04
CA THR A 90 7.58 -21.45 7.66
C THR A 90 8.76 -20.47 7.74
N PRO A 91 9.73 -20.69 8.64
CA PRO A 91 10.92 -19.85 8.72
C PRO A 91 11.70 -19.75 7.39
N ASP A 92 11.76 -20.83 6.62
CA ASP A 92 12.41 -20.85 5.31
C ASP A 92 11.66 -20.00 4.27
N GLU A 93 10.33 -20.05 4.27
CA GLU A 93 9.51 -19.20 3.39
C GLU A 93 9.69 -17.72 3.71
N ILE A 94 9.75 -17.37 5.00
CA ILE A 94 10.05 -16.00 5.46
C ILE A 94 11.45 -15.57 5.02
N LYS A 95 12.45 -16.46 5.13
CA LYS A 95 13.82 -16.20 4.67
C LYS A 95 13.88 -15.95 3.16
N ILE A 96 13.14 -16.72 2.36
CA ILE A 96 13.05 -16.54 0.91
C ILE A 96 12.47 -15.15 0.58
N LEU A 97 11.37 -14.78 1.23
CA LEU A 97 10.73 -13.47 1.05
C LEU A 97 11.69 -12.33 1.40
N ASN A 98 12.34 -12.38 2.56
CA ASN A 98 13.32 -11.38 2.96
C ASN A 98 14.52 -11.32 1.98
N THR A 99 14.98 -12.47 1.49
CA THR A 99 16.09 -12.56 0.51
C THR A 99 15.71 -11.92 -0.82
N TYR A 100 14.50 -12.21 -1.31
CA TYR A 100 13.99 -11.61 -2.54
C TYR A 100 13.97 -10.09 -2.43
N ARG A 101 13.44 -9.54 -1.32
CA ARG A 101 13.50 -8.10 -1.01
C ARG A 101 14.92 -7.57 -1.09
N ARG A 102 15.89 -8.18 -0.41
CA ARG A 102 17.28 -7.65 -0.38
C ARG A 102 17.91 -7.54 -1.77
N ASN A 103 17.53 -8.43 -2.68
CA ASN A 103 18.18 -8.56 -3.97
C ASN A 103 17.43 -7.83 -5.10
N HIS A 104 16.12 -7.57 -4.94
CA HIS A 104 15.25 -7.14 -6.04
C HIS A 104 14.37 -5.93 -5.72
N ILE A 105 14.32 -5.43 -4.47
CA ILE A 105 13.43 -4.31 -4.12
C ILE A 105 13.73 -3.05 -4.95
N ASP A 106 15.01 -2.79 -5.24
CA ASP A 106 15.46 -1.64 -6.04
C ASP A 106 15.12 -1.77 -7.53
N GLN A 107 14.80 -2.98 -7.99
CA GLN A 107 14.43 -3.28 -9.37
C GLN A 107 12.93 -3.15 -9.62
N ILE A 108 12.13 -2.94 -8.57
CA ILE A 108 10.71 -2.64 -8.69
C ILE A 108 10.59 -1.17 -9.08
N GLU A 109 9.85 -0.86 -10.13
CA GLU A 109 9.66 0.53 -10.58
C GLU A 109 8.56 1.20 -9.76
N SER A 110 7.51 0.45 -9.41
CA SER A 110 6.38 0.96 -8.65
C SER A 110 6.68 1.12 -7.16
N ASP A 111 6.79 2.36 -6.69
CA ASP A 111 6.95 2.66 -5.26
C ASP A 111 5.78 2.14 -4.41
N LEU A 112 4.55 2.21 -4.93
CA LEU A 112 3.39 1.61 -4.27
C LEU A 112 3.57 0.09 -4.06
N LEU A 113 4.11 -0.61 -5.05
CA LEU A 113 4.33 -2.04 -4.97
C LEU A 113 5.44 -2.39 -3.97
N LYS A 114 6.50 -1.56 -3.88
CA LYS A 114 7.53 -1.68 -2.84
C LYS A 114 6.92 -1.51 -1.46
N GLU A 115 6.11 -0.47 -1.26
CA GLU A 115 5.46 -0.19 0.01
C GLU A 115 4.55 -1.33 0.46
N MET A 116 3.70 -1.82 -0.45
CA MET A 116 2.83 -2.95 -0.17
C MET A 116 3.63 -4.20 0.22
N TYR A 117 4.73 -4.48 -0.48
CA TYR A 117 5.56 -5.63 -0.17
C TYR A 117 6.26 -5.50 1.18
N LEU A 118 6.88 -4.35 1.45
CA LEU A 118 7.51 -4.05 2.74
C LEU A 118 6.50 -4.12 3.88
N SER A 119 5.29 -3.60 3.70
CA SER A 119 4.20 -3.69 4.67
C SER A 119 3.84 -5.14 5.01
N SER A 120 3.68 -6.01 4.01
CA SER A 120 3.47 -7.45 4.24
C SER A 120 4.64 -8.07 5.00
N LEU A 121 5.90 -7.75 4.66
CA LEU A 121 7.07 -8.29 5.36
C LEU A 121 7.18 -7.83 6.81
N ILE A 122 6.84 -6.57 7.10
CA ILE A 122 6.82 -6.04 8.47
C ILE A 122 5.84 -6.85 9.31
N LYS A 123 4.61 -7.05 8.81
CA LYS A 123 3.58 -7.84 9.51
C LYS A 123 4.00 -9.29 9.69
N ILE A 124 4.59 -9.92 8.67
CA ILE A 124 5.11 -11.30 8.75
C ILE A 124 6.18 -11.41 9.85
N ASN A 125 7.17 -10.52 9.86
CA ASN A 125 8.25 -10.57 10.84
C ASN A 125 7.73 -10.26 12.25
N TYR A 126 6.79 -9.32 12.39
CA TYR A 126 6.11 -9.02 13.66
C TYR A 126 5.36 -10.24 14.20
N ASP A 127 4.47 -10.84 13.41
CA ASP A 127 3.66 -11.99 13.82
C ASP A 127 4.51 -13.23 14.13
N ASN A 128 5.77 -13.27 13.65
CA ASN A 128 6.74 -14.34 13.91
C ASN A 128 7.80 -13.95 14.96
N ASN A 129 7.55 -12.92 15.79
CA ASN A 129 8.43 -12.46 16.87
C ASN A 129 9.84 -12.03 16.41
N ASN A 130 10.01 -11.63 15.15
CA ASN A 130 11.27 -11.10 14.61
C ASN A 130 11.23 -9.56 14.59
N CYS A 131 11.12 -8.95 15.78
CA CYS A 131 10.96 -7.50 15.93
C CYS A 131 12.14 -6.70 15.32
N GLU A 132 13.37 -7.18 15.41
CA GLU A 132 14.55 -6.49 14.85
C GLU A 132 14.44 -6.30 13.33
N GLU A 133 14.07 -7.36 12.61
CA GLU A 133 13.86 -7.28 11.16
C GLU A 133 12.63 -6.42 10.83
N ALA A 134 11.53 -6.53 11.59
CA ALA A 134 10.35 -5.70 11.41
C ALA A 134 10.67 -4.20 11.59
N LYS A 135 11.47 -3.84 12.60
CA LYS A 135 11.95 -2.47 12.85
C LYS A 135 12.82 -1.97 11.71
N ARG A 136 13.74 -2.80 11.21
CA ARG A 136 14.59 -2.47 10.06
C ARG A 136 13.76 -2.18 8.81
N LEU A 137 12.82 -3.06 8.48
CA LEU A 137 11.94 -2.91 7.32
C LEU A 137 11.02 -1.68 7.45
N SER A 138 10.58 -1.35 8.66
CA SER A 138 9.83 -0.11 8.87
C SER A 138 10.64 1.13 8.53
N ASN A 139 11.92 1.16 8.92
CA ASN A 139 12.76 2.32 8.62
C ASN A 139 12.98 2.46 7.12
N GLU A 140 13.06 1.35 6.39
CA GLU A 140 13.10 1.32 4.93
C GLU A 140 11.77 1.81 4.32
N LEU A 141 10.63 1.41 4.87
CA LEU A 141 9.31 1.89 4.42
C LEU A 141 9.16 3.41 4.58
N LEU A 142 9.79 4.05 5.58
CA LEU A 142 9.71 5.50 5.77
C LEU A 142 10.27 6.32 4.59
N VAL A 143 11.04 5.69 3.70
CA VAL A 143 11.55 6.27 2.45
C VAL A 143 10.44 6.40 1.40
N PHE A 144 9.38 5.61 1.50
CA PHE A 144 8.27 5.55 0.54
C PHE A 144 6.96 6.02 1.22
N PRO A 145 6.46 7.23 0.93
CA PRO A 145 5.51 7.91 1.81
C PRO A 145 4.02 7.53 1.65
N ALA A 146 3.60 6.70 0.69
CA ALA A 146 2.18 6.57 0.34
C ALA A 146 1.34 5.73 1.33
N ILE A 147 1.92 4.73 2.03
CA ILE A 147 1.24 3.84 3.01
C ILE A 147 1.86 4.02 4.41
N LYS A 148 1.95 5.26 4.88
CA LYS A 148 2.66 5.59 6.14
C LYS A 148 1.82 5.42 7.40
N GLU A 149 0.49 5.57 7.32
CA GLU A 149 -0.38 5.63 8.50
C GLU A 149 -0.76 4.24 9.03
N ASP A 150 -1.05 3.27 8.15
CA ASP A 150 -1.45 1.91 8.55
C ASP A 150 -0.32 1.12 9.23
N VAL A 151 0.93 1.33 8.82
CA VAL A 151 2.08 0.54 9.31
C VAL A 151 2.62 1.05 10.64
N ARG A 152 2.52 2.36 10.92
CA ARG A 152 2.97 2.96 12.20
C ARG A 152 2.21 2.43 13.41
N GLY A 153 0.94 2.02 13.24
CA GLY A 153 0.14 1.41 14.30
C GLY A 153 0.65 0.02 14.72
N PHE A 154 1.15 -0.78 13.76
CA PHE A 154 1.58 -2.17 14.01
C PHE A 154 2.90 -2.28 14.77
N ILE A 155 3.81 -1.34 14.54
CA ILE A 155 5.17 -1.43 15.09
C ILE A 155 5.23 -0.83 16.49
N LYS A 156 4.17 -0.15 16.97
CA LYS A 156 4.13 0.45 18.30
C LYS A 156 4.51 -0.55 19.42
N ASN A 157 4.17 -1.83 19.26
CA ASN A 157 4.51 -2.88 20.23
C ASN A 157 5.91 -3.52 20.06
N CYS A 158 6.60 -3.31 18.94
CA CYS A 158 8.05 -3.65 18.78
C CYS A 158 8.95 -2.39 18.89
N LEU A 159 8.36 -1.19 19.00
CA LEU A 159 9.04 0.10 19.18
C LEU A 159 9.07 0.57 20.64
N GLU A 160 8.39 -0.13 21.55
CA GLU A 160 8.53 0.07 22.98
C GLU A 160 9.86 -0.56 23.42
N ASP A 161 10.85 0.30 23.70
CA ASP A 161 11.98 0.02 24.59
C ASP A 161 11.52 0.19 26.06
#